data_AF-A0A5R8WW30-F1
#
_entry.id   AF-A0A5R8WW30-F1
#
_cell.length_a   1.000
_cell.length_b   1.000
_cell.length_c   1.000
_cell.angle_alpha   90.00
_cell.angle_beta   90.00
_cell.angle_gamma   90.00
#
_symmetry.space_group_name_H-M   'P 1'
#
loop_
_entity.id
_entity.type
_entity.pdbx_description
1 polymer ?
#
loop_
_entity_poly.entity_id
_entity_poly.type
_entity_poly.pdbx_seq_one_letter_code
_entity_poly.pdbx_strand_id
1 'polypeptide(L)'
;MKYSAILFFLLSTSYSCSPDFSAKESDRMYMKYIKTANGSIDWFTYSAAYSNSPDYILIKSDTRVDTVCVVDNILDVKIDKDKMLIHCNGQPSLYTKEVALPKEMAGYFVELDTDRVAFSAKGRKYFKLTDVPAGAKEYDAQMGR
;
A
#
# COMPACT_ATOMS: atom_id res chain seq x y z
N MET A 1 -26.53 -64.30 -21.55
CA MET A 1 -25.33 -63.83 -20.81
C MET A 1 -25.25 -62.32 -21.03
N LYS A 2 -26.03 -61.50 -20.32
CA LYS A 2 -25.64 -60.73 -19.12
C LYS A 2 -24.17 -60.29 -19.13
N TYR A 3 -23.88 -59.06 -19.56
CA TYR A 3 -22.97 -58.15 -18.84
C TYR A 3 -23.43 -56.70 -19.07
N SER A 4 -23.93 -56.14 -17.99
CA SER A 4 -24.16 -54.71 -17.78
C SER A 4 -22.79 -54.07 -17.54
N ALA A 5 -22.42 -53.06 -18.34
CA ALA A 5 -21.22 -52.27 -18.12
C ALA A 5 -21.65 -50.84 -17.77
N ILE A 6 -22.13 -50.68 -16.54
CA ILE A 6 -22.23 -49.38 -15.88
C ILE A 6 -20.79 -48.97 -15.56
N LEU A 7 -20.18 -48.15 -16.40
CA LEU A 7 -18.91 -47.51 -16.12
C LEU A 7 -19.18 -46.19 -15.41
N PHE A 8 -19.30 -46.26 -14.09
CA PHE A 8 -19.01 -45.14 -13.18
C PHE A 8 -17.53 -44.81 -13.33
N PHE A 9 -17.14 -43.62 -13.78
CA PHE A 9 -15.82 -43.07 -13.43
C PHE A 9 -15.82 -41.53 -13.52
N LEU A 10 -15.77 -40.93 -12.34
CA LEU A 10 -15.32 -39.57 -11.97
C LEU A 10 -15.97 -38.35 -12.64
N LEU A 11 -16.96 -37.79 -11.93
CA LEU A 11 -17.05 -36.33 -11.78
C LEU A 11 -15.76 -35.83 -11.09
N SER A 12 -14.80 -35.40 -11.90
CA SER A 12 -13.77 -34.47 -11.43
C SER A 12 -14.45 -33.11 -11.24
N THR A 13 -15.01 -32.91 -10.06
CA THR A 13 -15.29 -31.56 -9.57
C THR A 13 -13.94 -30.87 -9.42
N SER A 14 -13.54 -30.18 -10.48
CA SER A 14 -12.48 -29.18 -10.43
C SER A 14 -12.96 -28.11 -9.46
N TYR A 15 -12.61 -28.28 -8.18
CA TYR A 15 -12.50 -27.16 -7.26
C TYR A 15 -11.48 -26.23 -7.88
N SER A 16 -11.98 -25.32 -8.71
CA SER A 16 -11.26 -24.16 -9.18
C SER A 16 -11.09 -23.28 -7.95
N CYS A 17 -10.16 -23.65 -7.07
CA CYS A 17 -9.56 -22.70 -6.16
C CYS A 17 -8.68 -21.80 -7.03
N SER A 18 -9.31 -20.99 -7.86
CA SER A 18 -8.64 -19.85 -8.46
C SER A 18 -8.23 -18.97 -7.27
N PRO A 19 -6.95 -18.62 -7.11
CA PRO A 19 -6.56 -17.67 -6.11
C PRO A 19 -7.40 -16.40 -6.32
N ASP A 20 -8.06 -15.95 -5.27
CA ASP A 20 -8.74 -14.66 -5.28
C ASP A 20 -7.65 -13.58 -5.25
N PHE A 21 -7.38 -13.01 -6.42
CA PHE A 21 -6.40 -11.93 -6.58
C PHE A 21 -7.01 -10.54 -6.27
N SER A 22 -8.22 -10.47 -5.69
CA SER A 22 -8.76 -9.19 -5.22
C SER A 22 -8.00 -8.74 -3.97
N ALA A 23 -7.24 -7.65 -4.11
CA ALA A 23 -6.47 -7.09 -3.01
C ALA A 23 -7.41 -6.55 -1.92
N LYS A 24 -7.35 -7.13 -0.73
CA LYS A 24 -8.14 -6.74 0.44
C LYS A 24 -7.32 -5.86 1.39
N GLU A 25 -7.98 -5.10 2.26
CA GLU A 25 -7.26 -4.28 3.25
C GLU A 25 -6.32 -5.11 4.15
N SER A 26 -6.65 -6.38 4.40
CA SER A 26 -5.80 -7.34 5.11
C SER A 26 -4.45 -7.60 4.43
N ASP A 27 -4.41 -7.42 3.11
CA ASP A 27 -3.24 -7.74 2.29
C ASP A 27 -2.25 -6.57 2.26
N ARG A 28 -2.65 -5.40 2.77
CA ARG A 28 -1.79 -4.23 2.86
C ARG A 28 -0.56 -4.52 3.72
N MET A 29 0.56 -4.01 3.25
CA MET A 29 1.85 -4.00 3.93
C MET A 29 2.24 -2.55 4.12
N TYR A 30 2.21 -2.09 5.38
CA TYR A 30 2.40 -0.68 5.70
C TYR A 30 3.89 -0.38 5.84
N MET A 31 4.31 0.74 5.25
CA MET A 31 5.64 1.32 5.42
C MET A 31 5.60 2.39 6.51
N LYS A 32 4.51 3.16 6.55
CA LYS A 32 4.27 4.18 7.59
C LYS A 32 2.77 4.37 7.84
N TYR A 33 2.46 4.63 9.11
CA TYR A 33 1.15 5.06 9.59
C TYR A 33 1.33 6.33 10.41
N ILE A 34 0.55 7.37 10.12
CA ILE A 34 0.55 8.63 10.87
C ILE A 34 -0.88 8.89 11.35
N LYS A 35 -1.08 8.90 12.66
CA LYS A 35 -2.35 9.29 13.27
C LYS A 35 -2.47 10.80 13.29
N THR A 36 -3.57 11.32 12.77
CA THR A 36 -3.90 12.74 12.79
C THR A 36 -5.04 12.99 13.76
N ALA A 37 -5.41 14.26 13.98
CA ALA A 37 -6.52 14.60 14.86
C ALA A 37 -7.86 13.99 14.40
N ASN A 38 -8.06 13.89 13.07
CA ASN A 38 -9.34 13.52 12.46
C ASN A 38 -9.27 12.21 11.64
N GLY A 39 -8.23 11.38 11.87
CA GLY A 39 -8.07 10.10 11.20
C GLY A 39 -6.62 9.68 11.03
N SER A 40 -6.22 9.27 9.83
CA SER A 40 -4.85 8.80 9.56
C SER A 40 -4.35 9.09 8.16
N ILE A 41 -3.03 9.01 8.01
CA ILE A 41 -2.35 8.92 6.73
C ILE A 41 -1.65 7.58 6.68
N ASP A 42 -1.95 6.82 5.64
CA ASP A 42 -1.51 5.46 5.45
C ASP A 42 -0.60 5.40 4.22
N TRP A 43 0.64 4.93 4.40
CA TRP A 43 1.55 4.61 3.30
C TRP A 43 1.79 3.10 3.28
N PHE A 44 1.32 2.43 2.22
CA PHE A 44 1.37 0.97 2.10
C PHE A 44 1.52 0.50 0.65
N THR A 45 1.84 -0.78 0.48
CA THR A 45 1.76 -1.50 -0.81
C THR A 45 1.03 -2.84 -0.63
N TYR A 46 0.63 -3.47 -1.74
CA TYR A 46 0.00 -4.80 -1.73
C TYR A 46 0.97 -5.95 -2.03
N SER A 47 2.15 -5.67 -2.57
CA SER A 47 3.17 -6.70 -2.81
C SER A 47 4.57 -6.22 -2.46
N ALA A 48 5.29 -7.03 -1.67
CA ALA A 48 6.72 -6.88 -1.42
C ALA A 48 7.56 -7.74 -2.39
N ALA A 49 6.90 -8.65 -3.12
CA ALA A 49 7.56 -9.60 -4.01
C ALA A 49 7.88 -9.01 -5.39
N TYR A 50 7.18 -7.94 -5.78
CA TYR A 50 7.36 -7.31 -7.08
C TYR A 50 7.83 -5.88 -6.91
N SER A 51 8.94 -5.55 -7.57
CA SER A 51 9.54 -4.20 -7.55
C SER A 51 8.69 -3.14 -8.23
N ASN A 52 7.66 -3.53 -8.97
CA ASN A 52 6.69 -2.65 -9.63
C ASN A 52 5.33 -2.58 -8.91
N SER A 53 5.23 -3.12 -7.68
CA SER A 53 4.02 -2.91 -6.89
C SER A 53 3.97 -1.47 -6.43
N PRO A 54 2.96 -0.68 -6.83
CA PRO A 54 2.92 0.72 -6.47
C PRO A 54 2.70 0.89 -4.97
N ASP A 55 3.19 2.01 -4.48
CA ASP A 55 2.86 2.52 -3.16
C ASP A 55 1.60 3.37 -3.25
N TYR A 56 0.79 3.26 -2.21
CA TYR A 56 -0.43 4.01 -2.01
C TYR A 56 -0.22 4.95 -0.83
N ILE A 57 -0.56 6.23 -1.02
CA ILE A 57 -0.73 7.18 0.08
C ILE A 57 -2.22 7.51 0.16
N LEU A 58 -2.83 7.14 1.28
CA LEU A 58 -4.24 7.45 1.56
C LEU A 58 -4.35 8.41 2.74
N ILE A 59 -5.34 9.30 2.68
CA ILE A 59 -5.83 10.04 3.84
C ILE A 59 -7.18 9.46 4.24
N LYS A 60 -7.29 9.06 5.49
CA LYS A 60 -8.52 8.54 6.07
C LYS A 60 -9.03 9.50 7.12
N SER A 61 -10.34 9.69 7.10
CA SER A 61 -11.12 10.31 8.16
C SER A 61 -12.27 9.39 8.53
N ASP A 62 -13.02 9.73 9.58
CA ASP A 62 -14.15 8.92 10.05
C ASP A 62 -15.23 8.71 8.97
N THR A 63 -15.32 9.59 7.97
CA THR A 63 -16.37 9.58 6.94
C THR A 63 -15.86 9.42 5.52
N ARG A 64 -14.55 9.53 5.28
CA ARG A 64 -13.98 9.58 3.93
C ARG A 64 -12.58 8.98 3.87
N VAL A 65 -12.33 8.28 2.77
CA VAL A 65 -10.99 7.82 2.38
C VAL A 65 -10.65 8.45 1.04
N ASP A 66 -9.56 9.21 1.00
CA ASP A 66 -9.03 9.84 -0.20
C ASP A 66 -7.68 9.23 -0.58
N THR A 67 -7.46 9.06 -1.88
CA THR A 67 -6.16 8.65 -2.42
C THR A 67 -5.37 9.89 -2.79
N VAL A 68 -4.24 10.12 -2.13
CA VAL A 68 -3.32 11.21 -2.46
C VAL A 68 -2.58 10.88 -3.75
N CYS A 69 -1.99 9.67 -3.80
CA CYS A 69 -1.31 9.18 -4.99
C CYS A 69 -1.10 7.68 -4.99
N VAL A 70 -0.80 7.17 -6.18
CA VAL A 70 -0.39 5.80 -6.46
C VAL A 70 0.85 5.88 -7.34
N VAL A 71 2.03 5.59 -6.79
CA VAL A 71 3.34 5.76 -7.46
C VAL A 71 4.35 4.73 -6.97
N ASP A 72 5.39 4.46 -7.74
CA ASP A 72 6.34 3.37 -7.45
C ASP A 72 7.55 3.80 -6.62
N ASN A 73 7.80 5.11 -6.54
CA ASN A 73 9.09 5.64 -6.13
C ASN A 73 9.05 6.52 -4.88
N ILE A 74 8.07 6.33 -3.98
CA ILE A 74 8.06 7.02 -2.68
C ILE A 74 9.20 6.51 -1.80
N LEU A 75 9.89 7.43 -1.15
CA LEU A 75 10.96 7.17 -0.19
C LEU A 75 10.53 7.43 1.25
N ASP A 76 9.69 8.43 1.47
CA ASP A 76 9.18 8.79 2.81
C ASP A 76 7.98 9.72 2.69
N VAL A 77 7.14 9.73 3.72
CA VAL A 77 6.02 10.66 3.89
C VAL A 77 6.14 11.29 5.26
N LYS A 78 6.04 12.61 5.33
CA LYS A 78 6.08 13.39 6.57
C LYS A 78 4.94 14.38 6.63
N ILE A 79 4.55 14.70 7.86
CA ILE A 79 3.56 15.73 8.15
C ILE A 79 4.18 16.77 9.06
N ASP A 80 4.07 18.03 8.66
CA ASP A 80 4.40 19.19 9.47
C ASP A 80 3.25 20.19 9.38
N LYS A 81 2.47 20.31 10.46
CA LYS A 81 1.26 21.13 10.54
C LYS A 81 0.27 20.81 9.40
N ASP A 82 0.09 21.75 8.48
CA ASP A 82 -0.78 21.70 7.31
C ASP A 82 -0.04 21.24 6.05
N LYS A 83 1.22 20.80 6.15
CA LYS A 83 2.01 20.32 5.03
C LYS A 83 2.19 18.81 5.06
N MET A 84 1.92 18.18 3.92
CA MET A 84 2.30 16.81 3.62
C MET A 84 3.49 16.82 2.67
N LEU A 85 4.65 16.42 3.18
CA LEU A 85 5.87 16.31 2.40
C LEU A 85 6.04 14.86 1.93
N ILE A 86 5.95 14.66 0.62
CA ILE A 86 6.17 13.37 -0.03
C ILE A 86 7.55 13.40 -0.67
N HIS A 87 8.42 12.51 -0.22
CA HIS A 87 9.75 12.33 -0.78
C HIS A 87 9.70 11.24 -1.85
N CYS A 88 10.13 11.54 -3.06
CA CYS A 88 10.22 10.58 -4.16
C CYS A 88 11.65 10.47 -4.67
N ASN A 89 12.01 9.28 -5.15
CA ASN A 89 13.25 9.09 -5.90
C ASN A 89 13.05 9.61 -7.33
N GLY A 90 13.35 10.88 -7.57
CA GLY A 90 13.03 11.56 -8.82
C GLY A 90 11.55 11.94 -8.93
N GLN A 91 11.08 12.17 -10.16
CA GLN A 91 9.68 12.57 -10.40
C GLN A 91 8.71 11.44 -10.04
N PRO A 92 7.58 11.73 -9.37
CA PRO A 92 6.57 10.72 -9.05
C PRO A 92 6.10 10.02 -10.31
N SER A 93 6.14 8.70 -10.31
CA SER A 93 5.78 7.91 -11.48
C SER A 93 5.07 6.62 -11.11
N LEU A 94 4.12 6.22 -11.93
CA LEU A 94 3.52 4.90 -11.92
C LEU A 94 3.99 4.14 -13.17
N TYR A 95 4.76 3.09 -12.93
CA TYR A 95 5.54 2.32 -13.89
C TYR A 95 6.55 3.18 -14.66
N THR A 96 6.11 3.80 -15.75
CA THR A 96 6.92 4.65 -16.62
C THR A 96 6.27 6.00 -16.90
N LYS A 97 5.08 6.24 -16.34
CA LYS A 97 4.32 7.47 -16.56
C LYS A 97 4.46 8.37 -15.34
N GLU A 98 4.87 9.60 -15.58
CA GLU A 98 4.84 10.64 -14.55
C GLU A 98 3.41 10.86 -14.06
N VAL A 99 3.28 11.05 -12.75
CA VAL A 99 2.02 11.27 -12.05
C VAL A 99 2.08 12.62 -11.39
N ALA A 100 1.18 13.52 -11.79
CA ALA A 100 1.02 14.79 -11.09
C ALA A 100 0.35 14.55 -9.73
N LEU A 101 0.98 15.03 -8.67
CA LEU A 101 0.38 15.03 -7.34
C LEU A 101 -0.61 16.20 -7.19
N PRO A 102 -1.71 16.03 -6.45
CA PRO A 102 -2.58 17.15 -6.10
C PRO A 102 -1.77 18.18 -5.31
N LYS A 103 -2.06 19.49 -5.47
CA LYS A 103 -1.41 20.55 -4.67
C LYS A 103 -1.96 20.63 -3.25
N GLU A 104 -3.22 20.24 -3.07
CA GLU A 104 -3.92 20.24 -1.80
C GLU A 104 -4.79 19.00 -1.69
N MET A 105 -4.84 18.39 -0.51
CA MET A 105 -5.77 17.29 -0.22
C MET A 105 -6.14 17.22 1.25
N ALA A 106 -7.44 17.11 1.52
CA ALA A 106 -8.00 16.98 2.88
C ALA A 106 -7.45 18.03 3.88
N GLY A 107 -7.23 19.26 3.42
CA GLY A 107 -6.70 20.36 4.23
C GLY A 107 -5.19 20.41 4.37
N TYR A 108 -4.44 19.50 3.72
CA TYR A 108 -2.99 19.57 3.63
C TYR A 108 -2.54 20.17 2.31
N PHE A 109 -1.54 21.05 2.35
CA PHE A 109 -0.70 21.39 1.20
C PHE A 109 0.25 20.24 0.94
N VAL A 110 0.23 19.71 -0.28
CA VAL A 110 1.09 18.60 -0.68
C VAL A 110 2.32 19.16 -1.35
N GLU A 111 3.47 18.95 -0.71
CA GLU A 111 4.78 19.33 -1.22
C GLU A 111 5.55 18.08 -1.64
N LEU A 112 6.25 18.19 -2.77
CA LEU A 112 7.03 17.12 -3.35
C LEU A 112 8.52 17.47 -3.26
N ASP A 113 9.31 16.55 -2.72
CA ASP A 113 10.78 16.60 -2.76
C ASP A 113 11.27 15.43 -3.63
N THR A 114 11.84 15.76 -4.79
CA THR A 114 12.38 14.81 -5.77
C THR A 114 13.90 14.67 -5.70
N ASP A 115 14.57 15.45 -4.86
CA ASP A 115 16.04 15.54 -4.82
C ASP A 115 16.66 14.44 -3.94
N ARG A 116 15.82 13.68 -3.23
CA ARG A 116 16.25 12.55 -2.43
C ARG A 116 16.55 11.34 -3.29
N VAL A 117 17.80 10.93 -3.27
CA VAL A 117 18.24 9.65 -3.82
C VAL A 117 18.21 8.60 -2.71
N ALA A 118 17.66 7.43 -2.99
CA ALA A 118 17.72 6.29 -2.09
C ALA A 118 19.17 5.83 -1.90
N PHE A 119 19.85 6.31 -0.85
CA PHE A 119 21.16 5.82 -0.49
C PHE A 119 21.03 4.48 0.24
N SER A 120 21.42 3.41 -0.46
CA SER A 120 21.59 2.01 -0.03
C SER A 120 20.47 1.02 -0.37
N ALA A 121 20.90 -0.17 -0.77
CA ALA A 121 20.11 -1.37 -1.04
C ALA A 121 19.53 -2.03 0.24
N LYS A 122 19.22 -1.23 1.28
CA LYS A 122 18.44 -1.75 2.41
C LYS A 122 17.02 -1.97 1.90
N GLY A 123 16.59 -3.24 1.86
CA GLY A 123 15.23 -3.60 1.48
C GLY A 123 14.20 -2.83 2.30
N ARG A 124 13.08 -2.49 1.67
CA ARG A 124 11.93 -1.89 2.35
C ARG A 124 11.44 -2.83 3.44
N LYS A 125 11.17 -2.27 4.61
CA LYS A 125 10.51 -2.98 5.71
C LYS A 125 9.02 -2.69 5.67
N TYR A 126 8.23 -3.63 6.20
CA TYR A 126 6.79 -3.52 6.26
C TYR A 126 6.28 -4.00 7.63
N PHE A 127 5.10 -3.53 8.03
CA PHE A 127 4.38 -4.00 9.22
C PHE A 127 2.89 -4.23 8.90
N LYS A 128 2.19 -4.97 9.78
CA LYS A 128 0.73 -5.06 9.77
C LYS A 128 0.16 -4.02 10.73
N LEU A 129 -0.96 -3.39 10.38
CA LEU A 129 -1.54 -2.31 11.18
C LEU A 129 -1.90 -2.76 12.61
N THR A 130 -2.16 -4.05 12.81
CA THR A 130 -2.37 -4.69 14.14
C THR A 130 -1.16 -4.58 15.06
N ASP A 131 0.04 -4.38 14.50
CA ASP A 131 1.31 -4.32 15.24
C ASP A 131 1.59 -2.90 15.74
N VAL A 132 0.78 -1.91 15.35
CA VAL A 132 0.94 -0.51 15.77
C VAL A 132 0.48 -0.35 17.22
N PRO A 133 1.34 0.13 18.14
CA PRO A 133 0.96 0.36 19.52
C PRO A 133 -0.23 1.31 19.66
N ALA A 134 -1.13 1.00 20.60
CA ALA A 134 -2.27 1.87 20.89
C ALA A 134 -1.80 3.28 21.28
N GLY A 135 -2.37 4.28 20.62
CA GLY A 135 -2.04 5.70 20.86
C GLY A 135 -0.79 6.21 20.14
N ALA A 136 -0.12 5.39 19.33
CA ALA A 136 0.98 5.86 18.49
C ALA A 136 0.52 7.02 17.58
N LYS A 137 1.29 8.12 17.59
CA LYS A 137 1.08 9.24 16.66
C LYS A 137 1.68 8.98 15.29
N GLU A 138 2.80 8.26 15.26
CA GLU A 138 3.49 7.84 14.04
C GLU A 138 4.15 6.49 14.30
N TYR A 139 4.12 5.61 13.30
CA TYR A 139 4.80 4.32 13.33
C TYR A 139 5.30 4.00 11.93
N ASP A 140 6.59 3.67 11.82
CA ASP A 140 7.19 3.24 10.56
C ASP A 140 7.83 1.86 10.71
N ALA A 141 7.98 1.17 9.58
CA ALA A 141 8.54 -0.15 9.54
C ALA A 141 10.03 -0.21 9.92
N GLN A 142 10.74 0.94 9.93
CA GLN A 142 12.14 0.99 10.34
C GLN A 142 12.28 0.94 11.86
N MET A 143 11.31 1.49 12.58
CA MET A 143 11.23 1.51 14.05
C MET A 143 10.55 0.27 14.65
N GLY A 144 9.82 -0.51 13.86
CA GLY A 144 9.22 -1.79 14.29
C GLY A 144 10.28 -2.86 14.55
N ARG A 145 10.17 -3.53 15.71
CA ARG A 145 11.01 -4.69 16.08
C ARG A 145 10.51 -5.97 15.44
#